data_AF-T0YI39-F1
#
_entry.id   AF-T0YI39-F1
#
_cell.length_a   1.000
_cell.length_b   1.000
_cell.length_c   1.000
_cell.angle_alpha   90.00
_cell.angle_beta   90.00
_cell.angle_gamma   90.00
#
_symmetry.space_group_name_H-M   'P 1'
#
loop_
_entity.id
_entity.type
_entity.pdbx_description
1 polymer ?
#
loop_
_entity_poly.entity_id
_entity_poly.type
_entity_poly.pdbx_seq_one_letter_code
_entity_poly.pdbx_strand_id
1 'polypeptide(L)'
;MFGVPWKTRNYDKRIISEISRKTLSTLLNVYSFFASNANLDKFEFRGLKPSDDPLDQWILSRLNSTIRACNEYMESYLPHEAFKSIMDLIEQVSNTYLRLSRRKFWAEEMTDQKESAYSILYSILEKISLLLAPIAPFTTEYLYRSLTHEESVHLKMYPALSGDM
;
A
#
# COMPACT_ATOMS: atom_id res chain seq x y z
N MET A 1 -17.00 -11.22 6.15
CA MET A 1 -16.08 -10.83 7.25
C MET A 1 -16.17 -9.33 7.53
N PHE A 2 -16.24 -8.51 6.49
CA PHE A 2 -16.82 -7.17 6.56
C PHE A 2 -18.33 -7.28 6.44
N GLY A 3 -18.98 -7.54 7.57
CA GLY A 3 -20.42 -7.36 7.68
C GLY A 3 -20.75 -5.92 8.01
N VAL A 4 -22.01 -5.55 7.92
CA VAL A 4 -22.44 -4.24 8.40
C VAL A 4 -22.33 -4.14 9.94
N PRO A 5 -21.96 -2.98 10.51
CA PRO A 5 -21.80 -2.81 11.96
C PRO A 5 -23.04 -3.14 12.80
N TRP A 6 -24.24 -2.95 12.23
CA TRP A 6 -25.53 -3.16 12.91
C TRP A 6 -26.03 -4.60 12.91
N LYS A 7 -25.26 -5.55 12.35
CA LYS A 7 -25.60 -6.97 12.36
C LYS A 7 -24.80 -7.69 13.45
N THR A 8 -25.47 -8.53 14.25
CA THR A 8 -24.82 -9.36 15.27
C THR A 8 -23.70 -10.21 14.65
N ARG A 9 -22.54 -10.24 15.31
CA ARG A 9 -21.37 -10.99 14.87
C ARG A 9 -20.89 -11.93 15.97
N ASN A 10 -20.55 -13.15 15.56
CA ASN A 10 -19.83 -14.07 16.40
C ASN A 10 -18.41 -13.53 16.59
N TYR A 11 -18.06 -13.19 17.83
CA TYR A 11 -16.72 -12.73 18.18
C TYR A 11 -15.81 -13.95 18.36
N ASP A 12 -14.85 -14.10 17.46
CA ASP A 12 -13.76 -15.07 17.60
C ASP A 12 -12.41 -14.35 17.55
N LYS A 13 -11.78 -14.28 18.72
CA LYS A 13 -10.47 -13.62 18.91
C LYS A 13 -9.39 -14.23 18.02
N ARG A 14 -9.44 -15.55 17.74
CA ARG A 14 -8.43 -16.22 16.91
C ARG A 14 -8.53 -15.73 15.46
N ILE A 15 -9.74 -15.73 14.91
CA ILE A 15 -10.02 -15.28 13.55
C ILE A 15 -9.60 -13.82 13.36
N ILE A 16 -10.03 -12.92 14.27
CA ILE A 16 -9.69 -11.48 14.20
C ILE A 16 -8.17 -11.27 14.18
N SER A 17 -7.47 -11.98 15.07
CA SER A 17 -6.03 -11.86 15.20
C SER A 17 -5.29 -12.46 14.00
N GLU A 18 -5.82 -13.52 13.40
CA GLU A 18 -5.25 -14.11 12.18
C GLU A 18 -5.34 -13.17 10.98
N ILE A 19 -6.48 -12.54 10.74
CA ILE A 19 -6.65 -11.63 9.59
C ILE A 19 -5.76 -10.40 9.73
N SER A 20 -5.83 -9.74 10.89
CA SER A 20 -5.02 -8.54 11.16
C SER A 20 -3.53 -8.85 11.01
N ARG A 21 -3.05 -9.95 11.61
CA ARG A 21 -1.66 -10.39 11.43
C ARG A 21 -1.35 -10.71 9.98
N LYS A 22 -2.20 -11.45 9.27
CA LYS A 22 -1.94 -11.80 7.86
C LYS A 22 -1.78 -10.54 7.01
N THR A 23 -2.73 -9.61 7.08
CA THR A 23 -2.69 -8.36 6.31
C THR A 23 -1.47 -7.51 6.64
N LEU A 24 -1.22 -7.26 7.93
CA LEU A 24 -0.11 -6.40 8.36
C LEU A 24 1.24 -7.05 8.10
N SER A 25 1.37 -8.37 8.30
CA SER A 25 2.58 -9.11 7.95
C SER A 25 2.84 -9.09 6.45
N THR A 26 1.82 -9.23 5.60
CA THR A 26 1.98 -9.11 4.15
C THR A 26 2.48 -7.71 3.77
N LEU A 27 1.91 -6.65 4.34
CA LEU A 27 2.36 -5.28 4.11
C LEU A 27 3.83 -5.09 4.53
N LEU A 28 4.21 -5.56 5.72
CA LEU A 28 5.58 -5.47 6.21
C LEU A 28 6.57 -6.33 5.40
N ASN A 29 6.11 -7.45 4.83
CA ASN A 29 6.91 -8.26 3.91
C ASN A 29 7.15 -7.53 2.59
N VAL A 30 6.13 -6.85 2.03
CA VAL A 30 6.28 -5.99 0.84
C VAL A 30 7.27 -4.86 1.13
N TYR A 31 7.14 -4.19 2.28
CA TYR A 31 8.10 -3.17 2.70
C TYR A 31 9.52 -3.73 2.86
N SER A 32 9.68 -4.89 3.50
CA SER A 32 10.99 -5.53 3.69
C SER A 32 11.65 -5.88 2.36
N PHE A 33 10.86 -6.35 1.38
CA PHE A 33 11.33 -6.55 0.01
C PHE A 33 11.78 -5.22 -0.61
N PHE A 34 10.97 -4.17 -0.55
CA PHE A 34 11.33 -2.85 -1.07
C PHE A 34 12.64 -2.35 -0.44
N ALA A 35 12.69 -2.25 0.89
CA ALA A 35 13.82 -1.69 1.62
C ALA A 35 15.12 -2.46 1.35
N SER A 36 15.06 -3.81 1.30
CA SER A 36 16.24 -4.63 1.03
C SER A 36 16.83 -4.32 -0.35
N ASN A 37 15.99 -4.30 -1.40
CA ASN A 37 16.50 -4.08 -2.76
C ASN A 37 16.85 -2.60 -3.00
N ALA A 38 16.03 -1.66 -2.51
CA ALA A 38 16.29 -0.22 -2.62
C ALA A 38 17.60 0.20 -1.94
N ASN A 39 17.93 -0.38 -0.77
CA ASN A 39 19.20 -0.12 -0.09
C ASN A 39 20.40 -0.68 -0.86
N LEU A 40 20.28 -1.86 -1.45
CA LEU A 40 21.34 -2.45 -2.29
C LEU A 40 21.62 -1.58 -3.51
N ASP A 41 20.56 -1.07 -4.14
CA ASP A 41 20.64 -0.24 -5.33
C ASP A 41 20.87 1.25 -5.04
N LYS A 42 20.92 1.65 -3.76
CA LYS A 42 21.00 3.05 -3.30
C LYS A 42 19.93 3.93 -3.95
N PHE A 43 18.71 3.40 -4.07
CA PHE A 43 17.58 4.12 -4.66
C PHE A 43 17.18 5.32 -3.79
N GLU A 44 16.94 6.46 -4.42
CA GLU A 44 16.38 7.66 -3.79
C GLU A 44 15.05 8.02 -4.45
N PHE A 45 14.01 8.21 -3.65
CA PHE A 45 12.72 8.64 -4.19
C PHE A 45 12.75 10.13 -4.54
N ARG A 46 12.60 10.43 -5.84
CA ARG A 46 12.59 11.82 -6.38
C ARG A 46 11.24 12.21 -6.98
N GLY A 47 10.21 11.41 -6.72
CA GLY A 47 8.90 11.51 -7.34
C GLY A 47 8.55 10.27 -8.15
N LEU A 48 7.29 10.20 -8.54
CA LEU A 48 6.78 9.10 -9.35
C LEU A 48 7.34 9.22 -10.78
N LYS A 49 8.07 8.20 -11.23
CA LYS A 49 8.57 8.14 -12.60
C LYS A 49 7.53 7.46 -13.50
N PRO A 50 7.20 8.04 -14.67
CA PRO A 50 6.29 7.40 -15.63
C PRO A 50 6.77 6.00 -16.04
N SER A 51 5.81 5.12 -16.35
CA SER A 51 6.08 3.79 -16.88
C SER A 51 5.05 3.46 -17.96
N ASP A 52 5.54 3.00 -19.11
CA ASP A 52 4.71 2.48 -20.21
C ASP A 52 4.41 0.98 -20.05
N ASP A 53 4.90 0.36 -18.97
CA ASP A 53 4.63 -1.04 -18.69
C ASP A 53 3.16 -1.23 -18.24
N PRO A 54 2.37 -2.09 -18.92
CA PRO A 54 0.96 -2.29 -18.58
C PRO A 54 0.72 -2.76 -17.14
N LEU A 55 1.64 -3.52 -16.55
CA LEU A 55 1.54 -3.99 -15.16
C LEU A 55 1.71 -2.82 -14.18
N ASP A 56 2.63 -1.92 -14.47
CA ASP A 56 2.89 -0.72 -13.67
C ASP A 56 1.69 0.24 -13.75
N GLN A 57 1.16 0.45 -14.95
CA GLN A 57 -0.06 1.26 -15.16
C GLN A 57 -1.28 0.64 -14.47
N TRP A 58 -1.42 -0.68 -14.54
CA TRP A 58 -2.51 -1.40 -13.85
C TRP A 58 -2.45 -1.21 -12.34
N ILE A 59 -1.28 -1.36 -11.70
CA ILE A 59 -1.20 -1.24 -10.24
C ILE A 59 -1.44 0.21 -9.77
N LEU A 60 -1.00 1.20 -10.55
CA LEU A 60 -1.29 2.62 -10.29
C LEU A 60 -2.78 2.93 -10.43
N SER A 61 -3.43 2.44 -11.49
CA SER A 61 -4.88 2.56 -11.67
C SER A 61 -5.64 1.90 -10.52
N ARG A 62 -5.16 0.73 -10.07
CA ARG A 62 -5.74 0.02 -8.93
C ARG A 62 -5.56 0.75 -7.61
N LEU A 63 -4.40 1.37 -7.37
CA LEU A 63 -4.15 2.24 -6.24
C LEU A 63 -5.14 3.42 -6.23
N ASN A 64 -5.27 4.14 -7.34
CA ASN A 64 -6.19 5.28 -7.47
C ASN A 64 -7.65 4.86 -7.26
N SER A 65 -8.05 3.72 -7.81
CA SER A 65 -9.39 3.15 -7.59
C SER A 65 -9.63 2.83 -6.11
N THR A 66 -8.61 2.33 -5.40
CA THR A 66 -8.68 2.04 -3.97
C THR A 66 -8.79 3.31 -3.14
N ILE A 67 -8.01 4.35 -3.47
CA ILE A 67 -8.09 5.67 -2.81
C ILE A 67 -9.50 6.25 -2.98
N ARG A 68 -10.05 6.23 -4.20
CA ARG A 68 -11.42 6.68 -4.48
C ARG A 68 -12.44 5.95 -3.60
N ALA A 69 -12.42 4.62 -3.64
CA ALA A 69 -13.35 3.80 -2.87
C ALA A 69 -13.21 4.05 -1.36
N CYS A 70 -11.98 4.20 -0.84
CA CYS A 70 -11.78 4.50 0.58
C CYS A 70 -12.37 5.86 0.96
N ASN A 71 -12.18 6.90 0.14
CA ASN A 71 -12.80 8.21 0.41
C ASN A 71 -14.33 8.11 0.43
N GLU A 72 -14.94 7.50 -0.59
CA GLU A 72 -16.39 7.31 -0.69
C GLU A 72 -16.95 6.52 0.51
N TYR A 73 -16.28 5.45 0.92
CA TYR A 73 -16.70 4.64 2.06
C TYR A 73 -16.51 5.36 3.39
N MET A 74 -15.43 6.12 3.57
CA MET A 74 -15.19 6.88 4.79
C MET A 74 -16.21 8.02 4.94
N GLU A 75 -16.54 8.74 3.85
CA GLU A 75 -17.61 9.74 3.82
C GLU A 75 -18.99 9.15 4.11
N SER A 76 -19.23 7.92 3.65
CA SER A 76 -20.48 7.18 3.89
C SER A 76 -20.55 6.48 5.25
N TYR A 77 -19.57 6.68 6.14
CA TYR A 77 -19.45 5.99 7.43
C TYR A 77 -19.41 4.45 7.32
N LEU A 78 -18.76 3.93 6.28
CA LEU A 78 -18.55 2.51 5.99
C LEU A 78 -17.06 2.10 6.07
N PRO A 79 -16.37 2.29 7.21
CA PRO A 79 -14.92 2.03 7.33
C PRO A 79 -14.53 0.56 7.11
N HIS A 80 -15.47 -0.37 7.25
CA HIS A 80 -15.25 -1.79 7.00
C HIS A 80 -15.04 -2.11 5.51
N GLU A 81 -15.73 -1.40 4.61
CA GLU A 81 -15.55 -1.55 3.16
C GLU A 81 -14.27 -0.83 2.69
N ALA A 82 -13.93 0.31 3.29
CA ALA A 82 -12.63 0.96 3.07
C ALA A 82 -11.49 -0.01 3.43
N PHE A 83 -11.52 -0.59 4.63
CA PHE A 83 -10.49 -1.53 5.06
C PHE A 83 -10.40 -2.76 4.16
N LYS A 84 -11.53 -3.34 3.75
CA LYS A 84 -11.58 -4.44 2.78
C LYS A 84 -10.84 -4.08 1.48
N SER A 85 -11.14 -2.91 0.93
CA SER A 85 -10.53 -2.42 -0.31
C SER A 85 -9.00 -2.29 -0.19
N ILE A 86 -8.51 -1.85 0.97
CA ILE A 86 -7.07 -1.75 1.25
C ILE A 86 -6.43 -3.14 1.37
N MET A 87 -7.08 -4.09 2.06
CA MET A 87 -6.55 -5.45 2.15
C MET A 87 -6.43 -6.12 0.78
N ASP A 88 -7.44 -5.94 -0.08
CA ASP A 88 -7.43 -6.47 -1.44
C ASP A 88 -6.29 -5.85 -2.27
N LEU A 89 -6.00 -4.55 -2.08
CA LEU A 89 -4.85 -3.89 -2.70
C LEU A 89 -3.52 -4.48 -2.21
N ILE A 90 -3.35 -4.65 -0.89
CA ILE A 90 -2.13 -5.25 -0.31
C ILE A 90 -1.89 -6.66 -0.87
N GLU A 91 -2.95 -7.45 -0.99
CA GLU A 91 -2.88 -8.78 -1.58
C GLU A 91 -2.45 -8.73 -3.05
N GLN A 92 -3.03 -7.82 -3.84
CA GLN A 92 -2.69 -7.65 -5.25
C GLN A 92 -1.25 -7.17 -5.46
N VAL A 93 -0.75 -6.28 -4.60
CA VAL A 93 0.65 -5.84 -4.61
C VAL A 93 1.58 -7.02 -4.36
N SER A 94 1.31 -7.82 -3.33
CA SER A 94 2.15 -8.97 -2.96
C SER A 94 2.09 -10.10 -3.99
N ASN A 95 0.89 -10.54 -4.37
CA ASN A 95 0.68 -11.79 -5.10
C ASN A 95 0.69 -11.62 -6.63
N THR A 96 0.37 -10.42 -7.12
CA THR A 96 0.34 -10.14 -8.56
C THR A 96 1.48 -9.23 -8.95
N TYR A 97 1.52 -8.00 -8.42
CA TYR A 97 2.49 -7.00 -8.86
C TYR A 97 3.93 -7.47 -8.62
N LEU A 98 4.34 -7.65 -7.37
CA LEU A 98 5.72 -8.06 -7.03
C LEU A 98 6.11 -9.40 -7.65
N ARG A 99 5.18 -10.35 -7.71
CA ARG A 99 5.45 -11.66 -8.31
C ARG A 99 5.83 -11.54 -9.78
N LEU A 100 5.15 -10.67 -10.53
CA LEU A 100 5.37 -10.47 -11.97
C LEU A 100 6.51 -9.47 -12.24
N SER A 101 6.72 -8.47 -11.39
CA SER A 101 7.74 -7.44 -11.56
C SER A 101 9.10 -7.79 -10.92
N ARG A 102 9.24 -8.92 -10.23
CA ARG A 102 10.48 -9.38 -9.57
C ARG A 102 11.74 -9.25 -10.44
N ARG A 103 11.64 -9.58 -11.73
CA ARG A 103 12.77 -9.49 -12.66
C ARG A 103 13.28 -8.06 -12.84
N LYS A 104 12.40 -7.04 -12.75
CA LYS A 104 12.80 -5.62 -12.84
C LYS A 104 13.69 -5.22 -11.66
N PHE A 105 13.37 -5.69 -10.45
CA PHE A 105 14.12 -5.38 -9.23
C PHE A 105 15.51 -6.04 -9.18
N TRP A 106 15.73 -7.13 -9.93
CA TRP A 106 17.01 -7.86 -9.95
C TRP A 106 17.87 -7.59 -11.19
N ALA A 107 17.53 -6.59 -12.00
CA ALA A 107 18.46 -6.14 -13.03
C ALA A 107 19.74 -5.61 -12.36
N GLU A 108 20.91 -5.95 -12.90
CA GLU A 108 22.21 -5.57 -12.32
C GLU A 108 22.41 -4.05 -12.31
N GLU A 109 21.96 -3.37 -13.37
CA GLU A 109 22.04 -1.92 -13.51
C GLU A 109 20.72 -1.23 -13.13
N MET A 110 20.82 0.04 -12.76
CA MET A 110 19.65 0.90 -12.56
C MET A 110 19.08 1.32 -13.92
N THR A 111 18.19 0.49 -14.46
CA THR A 111 17.45 0.79 -15.69
C THR A 111 16.26 1.70 -15.43
N ASP A 112 15.75 2.36 -16.47
CA ASP A 112 14.55 3.20 -16.36
C ASP A 112 13.34 2.43 -15.80
N GLN A 113 13.16 1.18 -16.23
CA GLN A 113 12.09 0.31 -15.75
C GLN A 113 12.24 -0.06 -14.27
N LYS A 114 13.47 -0.25 -13.80
CA LYS A 114 13.77 -0.55 -12.40
C LYS A 114 13.50 0.67 -11.52
N GLU A 115 13.94 1.85 -11.96
CA GLU A 115 13.67 3.11 -11.26
C GLU A 115 12.17 3.42 -11.19
N SER A 116 11.43 3.22 -12.31
CA SER A 116 9.98 3.38 -12.31
C SER A 116 9.30 2.40 -11.36
N ALA A 117 9.67 1.12 -11.38
CA ALA A 117 9.12 0.13 -10.46
C ALA A 117 9.38 0.47 -8.98
N TYR A 118 10.56 1.00 -8.64
CA TYR A 118 10.84 1.48 -7.29
C TYR A 118 9.98 2.69 -6.91
N SER A 119 9.88 3.69 -7.78
CA SER A 119 9.08 4.88 -7.51
C SER A 119 7.59 4.55 -7.31
N ILE A 120 7.08 3.58 -8.06
CA ILE A 120 5.70 3.09 -7.96
C ILE A 120 5.49 2.34 -6.64
N LEU A 121 6.39 1.41 -6.31
CA LEU A 121 6.26 0.62 -5.08
C LEU A 121 6.40 1.51 -3.84
N TYR A 122 7.28 2.51 -3.87
CA TYR A 122 7.37 3.54 -2.84
C TYR A 122 6.04 4.27 -2.67
N SER A 123 5.49 4.80 -3.78
CA SER A 123 4.21 5.52 -3.77
C SER A 123 3.06 4.67 -3.20
N ILE A 124 2.98 3.39 -3.61
CA ILE A 124 1.99 2.45 -3.08
C ILE A 124 2.14 2.27 -1.57
N LEU A 125 3.36 2.04 -1.06
CA LEU A 125 3.62 1.84 0.37
C LEU A 125 3.30 3.10 1.19
N GLU A 126 3.64 4.27 0.65
CA GLU A 126 3.30 5.56 1.24
C GLU A 126 1.78 5.73 1.34
N LYS A 127 1.05 5.56 0.24
CA LYS A 127 -0.41 5.72 0.21
C LYS A 127 -1.13 4.68 1.06
N ILE A 128 -0.69 3.43 1.07
CA ILE A 128 -1.26 2.40 1.97
C ILE A 128 -1.07 2.80 3.44
N SER A 129 0.10 3.34 3.81
CA SER A 129 0.34 3.81 5.17
C SER A 129 -0.63 4.91 5.58
N LEU A 130 -0.86 5.88 4.69
CA LEU A 130 -1.82 6.97 4.93
C LEU A 130 -3.27 6.45 5.02
N LEU A 131 -3.68 5.56 4.10
CA LEU A 131 -5.04 4.98 4.09
C LEU A 131 -5.33 4.15 5.35
N LEU A 132 -4.33 3.41 5.85
CA LEU A 132 -4.45 2.57 7.05
C LEU A 132 -4.24 3.31 8.36
N ALA A 133 -3.71 4.54 8.34
CA ALA A 133 -3.35 5.27 9.56
C ALA A 133 -4.48 5.35 10.61
N PRO A 134 -5.76 5.60 10.23
CA PRO A 134 -6.87 5.62 11.19
C PRO A 134 -7.21 4.24 11.81
N ILE A 135 -6.74 3.14 11.21
CA ILE A 135 -7.11 1.76 11.56
C ILE A 135 -5.97 1.03 12.28
N ALA A 136 -4.73 1.20 11.81
CA ALA A 136 -3.55 0.48 12.29
C ALA A 136 -2.39 1.44 12.63
N PRO A 137 -2.60 2.40 13.55
CA PRO A 137 -1.76 3.58 13.70
C PRO A 137 -0.29 3.28 13.99
N PHE A 138 0.01 2.26 14.80
CA PHE A 138 1.38 1.91 15.16
C PHE A 138 2.15 1.26 14.02
N THR A 139 1.50 0.38 13.25
CA THR A 139 2.15 -0.30 12.12
C THR A 139 2.40 0.68 10.98
N THR A 140 1.43 1.56 10.70
CA THR A 140 1.58 2.59 9.67
C THR A 140 2.59 3.65 10.07
N GLU A 141 2.65 4.04 11.35
CA GLU A 141 3.66 4.96 11.86
C GLU A 141 5.07 4.40 11.64
N TYR A 142 5.31 3.15 12.03
CA TYR A 142 6.59 2.48 11.81
C TYR A 142 6.94 2.43 10.32
N LEU A 143 6.02 1.97 9.47
CA LEU A 143 6.26 1.82 8.04
C LEU A 143 6.56 3.18 7.39
N TYR A 144 5.71 4.17 7.65
CA TYR A 144 5.80 5.49 7.03
C TYR A 144 7.10 6.20 7.41
N ARG A 145 7.46 6.23 8.69
CA ARG A 145 8.71 6.84 9.15
C ARG A 145 9.95 6.14 8.59
N SER A 146 9.90 4.81 8.49
CA SER A 146 11.02 4.04 7.95
C SER A 146 11.18 4.22 6.43
N LEU A 147 10.08 4.44 5.72
CA LEU A 147 10.05 4.65 4.26
C LEU A 147 10.42 6.08 3.86
N THR A 148 9.87 7.07 4.56
CA THR A 148 9.90 8.49 4.14
C THR A 148 10.89 9.33 4.94
N HIS A 149 11.34 8.85 6.09
CA HIS A 149 12.12 9.62 7.09
C HIS A 149 11.40 10.86 7.63
N GLU A 150 10.11 10.99 7.38
CA GLU A 150 9.29 12.06 7.92
C GLU A 150 8.89 11.81 9.38
N GLU A 151 8.31 12.84 10.03
CA GLU A 151 8.01 12.82 11.46
C GLU A 151 6.95 11.79 11.84
N SER A 152 5.78 11.82 11.19
CA SER A 152 4.67 10.91 11.48
C SER A 152 3.68 10.86 10.33
N VAL A 153 3.05 9.68 10.14
CA VAL A 153 1.96 9.50 9.16
C VAL A 153 0.71 10.28 9.57
N HIS A 154 0.52 10.49 10.87
CA HIS A 154 -0.68 11.13 11.44
C HIS A 154 -0.68 12.66 11.31
N LEU A 155 0.45 13.24 10.88
CA LEU A 155 0.57 14.67 10.54
C LEU A 155 0.28 14.93 9.06
N LYS A 156 -0.04 13.90 8.29
CA LYS A 156 -0.31 13.99 6.86
C LYS A 156 -1.79 13.99 6.57
N MET A 157 -2.14 14.64 5.45
CA MET A 157 -3.49 14.62 4.93
C MET A 157 -3.88 13.22 4.46
N TYR A 158 -5.14 12.85 4.69
CA TYR A 158 -5.68 11.63 4.13
C TYR A 158 -5.59 11.66 2.59
N PRO A 159 -5.24 10.56 1.91
CA PRO A 159 -5.02 10.59 0.48
C PRO A 159 -6.28 10.99 -0.29
N ALA A 160 -6.21 12.10 -1.00
CA ALA A 160 -7.20 12.49 -1.99
C ALA A 160 -6.75 12.01 -3.39
N LEU A 161 -7.71 11.86 -4.30
CA LEU A 161 -7.37 11.79 -5.71
C LEU A 161 -6.76 13.14 -6.09
N SER A 162 -5.50 13.15 -6.48
CA SER A 162 -4.96 14.26 -7.24
C SER A 162 -5.81 14.37 -8.52
N GLY A 163 -6.59 15.44 -8.62
CA GLY A 163 -7.13 15.86 -9.92
C GLY A 163 -5.96 16.01 -10.88
N ASP A 164 -6.14 15.55 -12.11
CA ASP A 164 -5.17 15.60 -13.22
C ASP A 164 -4.25 14.37 -13.34
N MET A 165 -4.78 13.38 -14.07
CA MET A 165 -4.06 12.73 -15.16
C MET A 165 -4.93 12.81 -16.41
#